data_AF-A0A0S8JHX9-F1
#
_entry.id   AF-A0A0S8JHX9-F1
#
_cell.length_a   1.000
_cell.length_b   1.000
_cell.length_c   1.000
_cell.angle_alpha   90.00
_cell.angle_beta   90.00
_cell.angle_gamma   90.00
#
_symmetry.space_group_name_H-M   'P 1'
#
loop_
_entity.id
_entity.type
_entity.pdbx_description
1 polymer ?
#
loop_
_entity_poly.entity_id
_entity_poly.type
_entity_poly.pdbx_seq_one_letter_code
_entity_poly.pdbx_strand_id
1 'polypeptide(L)'
;MKRAVVCLCVAAFLGATGNRADAADSSLSAVQLDQWLAQGEVLKVTGRALYDVIDGAADIHMGFSYIDSEHMTIRKGKWELEVSVFRVDTPDNAYGLYSCLRQRDGALVNFADESSYAYGTAVLWRGSYCVEVKDVSEEGAPEKEILAVCKALGGAIEGRHRPPELVRAFPRKKLIYHGLIYFHNRHPLDQVRYLGIENVLLLGTDVSKPSRVEAVYADYELPKGRQAVLAIRYPTVQQAAKALDLYDASVREKLAQTDDRPPWRTLTGKEGRQTIAFQKDRLLILAFDSSEPRAVRPIVEQIAKNLEPPKKPKNE
;
A
#
# COMPACT_ATOMS: atom_id res chain seq x y z
N MET A 1 63.67 -13.10 -20.81
CA MET A 1 62.85 -12.17 -21.60
C MET A 1 61.80 -11.56 -20.68
N LYS A 2 62.07 -10.34 -20.20
CA LYS A 2 61.19 -9.55 -19.34
C LYS A 2 60.27 -8.72 -20.25
N ARG A 3 58.95 -8.85 -20.13
CA ARG A 3 58.00 -7.95 -20.79
C ARG A 3 57.55 -6.89 -19.79
N ALA A 4 58.00 -5.67 -20.01
CA ALA A 4 57.47 -4.47 -19.39
C ALA A 4 56.12 -4.14 -20.02
N VAL A 5 55.11 -3.85 -19.20
CA VAL A 5 53.87 -3.22 -19.65
C VAL A 5 53.88 -1.80 -19.09
N VAL A 6 53.85 -0.85 -20.02
CA VAL A 6 53.94 0.58 -19.82
C VAL A 6 52.63 1.11 -19.26
N CYS A 7 52.75 1.87 -18.17
CA CYS A 7 51.68 2.62 -17.54
C CYS A 7 51.38 3.86 -18.39
N LEU A 8 50.17 3.99 -18.94
CA LEU A 8 49.73 5.19 -19.65
C LEU A 8 48.71 5.92 -18.77
N CYS A 9 49.17 6.99 -18.12
CA CYS A 9 48.32 7.97 -17.45
C CYS A 9 47.62 8.84 -18.50
N VAL A 10 46.30 8.85 -18.52
CA VAL A 10 45.52 9.91 -19.18
C VAL A 10 44.72 10.63 -18.12
N ALA A 11 45.02 11.91 -17.94
CA ALA A 11 44.37 12.79 -17.00
C ALA A 11 43.05 13.36 -17.56
N ALA A 12 42.14 13.56 -16.61
CA ALA A 12 40.79 14.11 -16.63
C ALA A 12 40.47 15.24 -17.63
N PHE A 13 39.20 15.25 -18.08
CA PHE A 13 38.42 16.48 -18.22
C PHE A 13 37.13 16.38 -17.42
N LEU A 14 36.93 17.38 -16.55
CA LEU A 14 35.76 17.60 -15.72
C LEU A 14 34.51 17.94 -16.55
N GLY A 15 33.37 17.42 -16.12
CA GLY A 15 32.04 17.79 -16.62
C GLY A 15 30.96 17.60 -15.56
N ALA A 16 30.78 18.63 -14.73
CA ALA A 16 29.58 19.03 -13.99
C ALA A 16 28.66 17.94 -13.37
N THR A 17 28.97 17.61 -12.11
CA THR A 17 28.06 17.58 -10.95
C THR A 17 26.54 17.63 -11.22
N GLY A 18 25.94 16.47 -11.44
CA GLY A 18 24.55 16.22 -11.09
C GLY A 18 24.53 15.65 -9.67
N ASN A 19 24.42 16.52 -8.67
CA ASN A 19 24.33 16.16 -7.26
C ASN A 19 23.00 15.43 -7.04
N ARG A 20 22.99 14.11 -7.21
CA ARG A 20 21.96 13.25 -6.65
C ARG A 20 22.24 13.27 -5.16
N ALA A 21 21.46 14.03 -4.41
CA ALA A 21 21.55 14.01 -2.96
C ALA A 21 21.31 12.56 -2.52
N ASP A 22 22.39 11.89 -2.15
CA ASP A 22 22.34 10.68 -1.35
C ASP A 22 21.62 11.08 -0.07
N ALA A 23 20.35 10.68 0.05
CA ALA A 23 19.64 10.73 1.31
C ALA A 23 20.49 9.92 2.29
N ALA A 24 20.94 10.58 3.36
CA ALA A 24 21.81 10.00 4.36
C ALA A 24 21.32 8.60 4.73
N ASP A 25 22.21 7.62 4.54
CA ASP A 25 22.06 6.23 4.91
C ASP A 25 22.04 6.13 6.45
N SER A 26 20.95 6.57 7.07
CA SER A 26 20.72 6.44 8.49
C SER A 26 20.27 5.00 8.74
N SER A 27 21.22 4.09 8.86
CA SER A 27 20.95 2.73 9.34
C SER A 27 20.21 2.84 10.67
N LEU A 28 18.99 2.31 10.73
CA LEU A 28 18.12 2.46 11.91
C LEU A 28 18.65 1.64 13.09
N SER A 29 19.67 0.80 12.84
CA SER A 29 20.53 0.21 13.86
C SER A 29 21.19 1.25 14.80
N ALA A 30 21.30 2.52 14.39
CA ALA A 30 21.86 3.59 15.19
C ALA A 30 20.81 4.32 16.06
N VAL A 31 19.52 3.98 15.94
CA VAL A 31 18.47 4.60 16.75
C VAL A 31 18.62 4.15 18.20
N GLN A 32 18.73 5.11 19.11
CA GLN A 32 18.82 4.82 20.53
C GLN A 32 17.45 4.41 21.07
N LEU A 33 17.32 3.13 21.43
CA LEU A 33 16.11 2.55 22.00
C LEU A 33 16.31 2.40 23.52
N ASP A 34 15.47 3.05 24.31
CA ASP A 34 15.63 3.13 25.77
C ASP A 34 15.61 1.75 26.43
N GLN A 35 16.76 1.31 26.95
CA GLN A 35 16.99 0.01 27.61
C GLN A 35 16.73 -1.22 26.73
N TRP A 36 16.49 -1.04 25.43
CA TRP A 36 16.36 -2.13 24.46
C TRP A 36 17.73 -2.41 23.85
N LEU A 37 18.17 -3.67 23.93
CA LEU A 37 19.46 -4.11 23.45
C LEU A 37 19.29 -5.05 22.26
N ALA A 38 19.95 -4.74 21.14
CA ALA A 38 20.01 -5.64 19.99
C ALA A 38 20.59 -7.00 20.39
N GLN A 39 19.93 -8.06 19.94
CA GLN A 39 20.39 -9.43 20.07
C GLN A 39 21.06 -9.82 18.75
N GLY A 40 22.39 -9.79 18.73
CA GLY A 40 23.18 -10.10 17.53
C GLY A 40 23.33 -8.92 16.57
N GLU A 41 23.72 -9.23 15.34
CA GLU A 41 23.95 -8.25 14.27
C GLU A 41 22.65 -7.94 13.52
N VAL A 42 22.56 -6.72 12.99
CA VAL A 42 21.44 -6.32 12.12
C VAL A 42 21.55 -7.03 10.78
N LEU A 43 20.53 -7.80 10.43
CA LEU A 43 20.46 -8.51 9.16
C LEU A 43 19.98 -7.56 8.06
N LYS A 44 20.86 -7.27 7.10
CA LYS A 44 20.52 -6.50 5.90
C LYS A 44 20.12 -7.44 4.76
N VAL A 45 18.96 -7.20 4.17
CA VAL A 45 18.35 -8.06 3.17
C VAL A 45 18.03 -7.23 1.93
N THR A 46 18.26 -7.78 0.74
CA THR A 46 17.94 -7.12 -0.53
C THR A 46 17.35 -8.12 -1.52
N GLY A 47 16.54 -7.64 -2.45
CA GLY A 47 15.96 -8.46 -3.52
C GLY A 47 15.26 -9.73 -2.99
N ARG A 48 15.43 -10.85 -3.70
CA ARG A 48 14.72 -12.10 -3.39
C ARG A 48 15.17 -12.82 -2.12
N ALA A 49 16.26 -12.41 -1.48
CA ALA A 49 16.65 -12.96 -0.18
C ALA A 49 15.59 -12.69 0.90
N LEU A 50 14.71 -11.70 0.68
CA LEU A 50 13.59 -11.44 1.58
C LEU A 50 12.66 -12.64 1.75
N TYR A 51 12.48 -13.48 0.71
CA TYR A 51 11.65 -14.68 0.82
C TYR A 51 12.15 -15.65 1.90
N ASP A 52 13.46 -15.70 2.13
CA ASP A 52 14.05 -16.59 3.14
C ASP A 52 13.87 -16.02 4.57
N VAL A 53 13.69 -14.70 4.70
CA VAL A 53 13.64 -14.00 6.00
C VAL A 53 12.21 -13.90 6.55
N ILE A 54 11.21 -13.75 5.68
CA ILE A 54 9.80 -13.61 6.07
C ILE A 54 8.93 -14.79 5.62
N ASP A 55 9.52 -15.99 5.65
CA ASP A 55 8.83 -17.28 5.40
C ASP A 55 7.97 -17.29 4.13
N GLY A 56 8.57 -16.87 3.01
CA GLY A 56 7.91 -16.84 1.71
C GLY A 56 6.88 -15.72 1.50
N ALA A 57 6.53 -14.94 2.53
CA ALA A 57 5.50 -13.89 2.47
C ALA A 57 5.96 -12.58 1.79
N ALA A 58 7.01 -12.63 0.97
CA ALA A 58 7.62 -11.44 0.36
C ALA A 58 6.85 -10.87 -0.84
N ASP A 59 5.85 -11.57 -1.38
CA ASP A 59 5.09 -11.10 -2.56
C ASP A 59 4.44 -9.73 -2.34
N ILE A 60 3.91 -9.46 -1.14
CA ILE A 60 3.34 -8.15 -0.81
C ILE A 60 4.42 -7.08 -0.91
N HIS A 61 5.58 -7.30 -0.30
CA HIS A 61 6.71 -6.37 -0.29
C HIS A 61 7.22 -6.10 -1.71
N MET A 62 7.42 -7.15 -2.50
CA MET A 62 7.86 -7.06 -3.89
C MET A 62 6.86 -6.28 -4.75
N GLY A 63 5.56 -6.47 -4.52
CA GLY A 63 4.49 -5.73 -5.19
C GLY A 63 4.53 -4.20 -4.97
N PHE A 64 5.27 -3.74 -3.97
CA PHE A 64 5.53 -2.32 -3.67
C PHE A 64 6.95 -1.89 -4.01
N SER A 65 7.63 -2.55 -4.95
CA SER A 65 8.97 -2.18 -5.42
C SER A 65 9.99 -2.11 -4.28
N TYR A 66 10.01 -3.16 -3.45
CA TYR A 66 10.99 -3.38 -2.40
C TYR A 66 12.43 -3.17 -2.88
N ILE A 67 13.22 -2.44 -2.09
CA ILE A 67 14.65 -2.18 -2.34
C ILE A 67 15.49 -3.04 -1.39
N ASP A 68 15.36 -2.77 -0.09
CA ASP A 68 16.08 -3.46 0.97
C ASP A 68 15.35 -3.37 2.32
N SER A 69 15.85 -4.12 3.29
CA SER A 69 15.37 -4.06 4.68
C SER A 69 16.45 -4.39 5.69
N GLU A 70 16.26 -3.86 6.89
CA GLU A 70 17.02 -4.20 8.09
C GLU A 70 16.12 -4.99 9.05
N HIS A 71 16.62 -6.12 9.55
CA HIS A 71 15.92 -6.99 10.51
C HIS A 71 16.76 -7.17 11.75
N MET A 72 16.16 -7.03 12.93
CA MET A 72 16.85 -7.25 14.20
C MET A 72 15.89 -7.69 15.30
N THR A 73 16.41 -8.44 16.25
CA THR A 73 15.72 -8.75 17.50
C THR A 73 16.26 -7.85 18.60
N ILE A 74 15.38 -7.22 19.38
CA ILE A 74 15.76 -6.40 20.53
C ILE A 74 15.15 -6.97 21.80
N ARG A 75 15.88 -6.85 22.92
CA ARG A 75 15.44 -7.39 24.21
C ARG A 75 15.51 -6.36 25.33
N LYS A 76 14.51 -6.39 26.20
CA LYS A 76 14.44 -5.62 27.45
C LYS A 76 13.93 -6.52 28.57
N GLY A 77 14.85 -7.02 29.40
CA GLY A 77 14.52 -8.01 30.42
C GLY A 77 14.00 -9.31 29.78
N LYS A 78 12.73 -9.64 30.07
CA LYS A 78 12.03 -10.82 29.53
C LYS A 78 11.29 -10.56 28.20
N TRP A 79 11.22 -9.31 27.76
CA TRP A 79 10.51 -8.94 26.54
C TRP A 79 11.45 -8.93 25.36
N GLU A 80 10.97 -9.48 24.25
CA GLU A 80 11.68 -9.59 22.99
C GLU A 80 10.79 -9.10 21.86
N LEU A 81 11.33 -8.22 21.01
CA LEU A 81 10.64 -7.69 19.84
C LEU A 81 11.47 -7.97 18.58
N GLU A 82 10.79 -8.39 17.53
CA GLU A 82 11.32 -8.40 16.16
C GLU A 82 11.03 -7.04 15.51
N VAL A 83 12.06 -6.42 14.96
CA VAL A 83 11.97 -5.15 14.25
C VAL A 83 12.39 -5.35 12.81
N SER A 84 11.48 -5.03 11.90
CA SER A 84 11.72 -5.04 10.46
C SER A 84 11.53 -3.64 9.91
N VAL A 85 12.54 -3.12 9.22
CA VAL A 85 12.47 -1.84 8.50
C VAL A 85 12.58 -2.13 7.02
N PHE A 86 11.51 -1.88 6.28
CA PHE A 86 11.47 -2.04 4.83
C PHE A 86 11.60 -0.69 4.14
N ARG A 87 12.44 -0.64 3.10
CA ARG A 87 12.55 0.50 2.20
C ARG A 87 12.05 0.13 0.81
N VAL A 88 11.24 1.01 0.25
CA VAL A 88 10.69 0.89 -1.10
C VAL A 88 11.07 2.11 -1.94
N ASP A 89 10.75 2.09 -3.23
CA ASP A 89 11.16 3.15 -4.17
C ASP A 89 10.47 4.51 -3.94
N THR A 90 9.26 4.52 -3.40
CA THR A 90 8.42 5.73 -3.27
C THR A 90 7.62 5.75 -1.97
N PRO A 91 7.28 6.95 -1.44
CA PRO A 91 6.41 7.08 -0.29
C PRO A 91 5.00 6.53 -0.48
N ASP A 92 4.47 6.59 -1.70
CA ASP A 92 3.16 6.01 -2.03
C ASP A 92 3.18 4.48 -1.91
N ASN A 93 4.27 3.83 -2.34
CA ASN A 93 4.49 2.40 -2.13
C ASN A 93 4.68 2.05 -0.66
N ALA A 94 5.32 2.93 0.12
CA ALA A 94 5.49 2.70 1.57
C ALA A 94 4.14 2.76 2.29
N TYR A 95 3.26 3.70 1.92
CA TYR A 95 1.88 3.72 2.38
C TYR A 95 1.13 2.43 1.99
N GLY A 96 1.30 1.98 0.75
CA GLY A 96 0.69 0.74 0.27
C GLY A 96 1.08 -0.47 1.09
N LEU A 97 2.39 -0.68 1.29
CA LEU A 97 2.92 -1.74 2.13
C LEU A 97 2.38 -1.64 3.56
N TYR A 98 2.44 -0.46 4.18
CA TYR A 98 1.86 -0.21 5.50
C TYR A 98 0.37 -0.57 5.56
N SER A 99 -0.41 -0.17 4.55
CA SER A 99 -1.85 -0.43 4.52
C SER A 99 -2.17 -1.92 4.43
N CYS A 100 -1.28 -2.72 3.83
CA CYS A 100 -1.41 -4.18 3.71
C CYS A 100 -0.86 -4.95 4.92
N LEU A 101 0.16 -4.44 5.61
CA LEU A 101 0.75 -5.10 6.78
C LEU A 101 0.00 -4.78 8.09
N ARG A 102 -0.59 -3.59 8.20
CA ARG A 102 -1.34 -3.23 9.40
C ARG A 102 -2.58 -4.12 9.59
N GLN A 103 -2.93 -4.36 10.84
CA GLN A 103 -4.16 -5.08 11.18
C GLN A 103 -5.39 -4.20 10.88
N ARG A 104 -6.40 -4.78 10.23
CA ARG A 104 -7.57 -4.03 9.70
C ARG A 104 -8.48 -3.46 10.80
N ASP A 105 -8.41 -4.02 12.00
CA ASP A 105 -9.10 -3.58 13.21
C ASP A 105 -8.15 -2.90 14.22
N GLY A 106 -6.89 -2.68 13.83
CA GLY A 106 -5.89 -2.05 14.67
C GLY A 106 -6.17 -0.58 14.94
N ALA A 107 -5.82 -0.15 16.15
CA ALA A 107 -5.92 1.25 16.55
C ALA A 107 -4.91 2.09 15.76
N LEU A 108 -5.29 3.32 15.40
CA LEU A 108 -4.32 4.29 14.88
C LEU A 108 -3.55 4.90 16.04
N VAL A 109 -2.23 4.85 15.92
CA VAL A 109 -1.28 5.53 16.79
C VAL A 109 -0.53 6.52 15.91
N ASN A 110 -0.22 7.74 16.35
CA ASN A 110 0.27 8.81 15.46
C ASN A 110 1.75 9.12 15.72
N PHE A 111 2.64 8.16 15.49
CA PHE A 111 4.08 8.29 15.75
C PHE A 111 4.93 8.55 14.49
N ALA A 112 4.35 8.36 13.30
CA ALA A 112 4.98 8.57 12.01
C ALA A 112 4.11 9.46 11.09
N ASP A 113 4.07 9.23 9.78
CA ASP A 113 3.04 9.83 8.92
C ASP A 113 1.69 9.17 9.18
N GLU A 114 1.67 7.85 9.35
CA GLU A 114 0.59 7.08 9.99
C GLU A 114 1.21 5.87 10.69
N SER A 115 0.60 5.42 11.78
CA SER A 115 0.99 4.17 12.43
C SER A 115 -0.22 3.46 13.03
N SER A 116 -0.13 2.16 13.21
CA SER A 116 -1.20 1.34 13.78
C SER A 116 -0.63 0.32 14.75
N TYR A 117 -1.45 -0.09 15.71
CA TYR A 117 -1.13 -1.14 16.66
C TYR A 117 -2.31 -2.08 16.83
N ALA A 118 -2.04 -3.39 16.79
CA ALA A 118 -2.96 -4.43 17.23
C ALA A 118 -2.19 -5.70 17.57
N TYR A 119 -2.68 -6.46 18.54
CA TYR A 119 -2.22 -7.82 18.83
C TYR A 119 -0.69 -7.95 18.96
N GLY A 120 -0.04 -7.03 19.68
CA GLY A 120 1.41 -7.04 19.88
C GLY A 120 2.24 -6.61 18.66
N THR A 121 1.60 -6.13 17.58
CA THR A 121 2.30 -5.65 16.38
C THR A 121 1.98 -4.18 16.14
N ALA A 122 3.03 -3.36 16.04
CA ALA A 122 2.94 -1.99 15.58
C ALA A 122 3.51 -1.87 14.17
N VAL A 123 2.79 -1.22 13.26
CA VAL A 123 3.24 -0.93 11.90
C VAL A 123 3.19 0.58 11.68
N LEU A 124 4.21 1.16 11.05
CA LEU A 124 4.22 2.58 10.68
C LEU A 124 4.71 2.76 9.26
N TRP A 125 4.42 3.93 8.68
CA TRP A 125 5.13 4.42 7.50
C TRP A 125 5.55 5.87 7.67
N ARG A 126 6.69 6.20 7.06
CA ARG A 126 7.18 7.56 6.89
C ARG A 126 8.13 7.61 5.70
N GLY A 127 7.94 8.59 4.82
CA GLY A 127 8.74 8.64 3.60
C GLY A 127 8.61 7.34 2.81
N SER A 128 9.71 6.84 2.26
CA SER A 128 9.75 5.56 1.54
C SER A 128 9.98 4.34 2.45
N TYR A 129 9.70 4.46 3.75
CA TYR A 129 9.92 3.39 4.73
C TYR A 129 8.61 2.91 5.33
N CYS A 130 8.51 1.60 5.52
CA CYS A 130 7.51 0.92 6.33
C CYS A 130 8.24 0.15 7.43
N VAL A 131 7.82 0.29 8.68
CA VAL A 131 8.46 -0.38 9.82
C VAL A 131 7.43 -1.23 10.55
N GLU A 132 7.80 -2.45 10.87
CA GLU A 132 7.04 -3.38 11.70
C GLU A 132 7.82 -3.68 12.98
N VAL A 133 7.13 -3.57 14.11
CA VAL A 133 7.64 -3.93 15.44
C VAL A 133 6.68 -4.97 16.00
N LYS A 134 7.14 -6.21 16.11
CA LYS A 134 6.33 -7.36 16.51
C LYS A 134 6.83 -7.92 17.83
N ASP A 135 5.90 -8.12 18.76
CA ASP A 135 6.16 -8.81 20.01
C ASP A 135 6.26 -10.32 19.80
N VAL A 136 7.39 -10.87 20.24
CA VAL A 136 7.67 -12.31 20.22
C VAL A 136 7.96 -12.86 21.62
N SER A 137 7.65 -12.07 22.65
CA SER A 137 7.80 -12.48 24.05
C SER A 137 6.81 -13.58 24.42
N GLU A 138 7.21 -14.53 25.26
CA GLU A 138 6.35 -15.64 25.71
C GLU A 138 5.08 -15.15 26.45
N GLU A 139 5.22 -14.14 27.33
CA GLU A 139 4.11 -13.58 28.11
C GLU A 139 3.55 -12.27 27.56
N GLY A 140 4.07 -11.83 26.41
CA GLY A 140 3.77 -10.53 25.82
C GLY A 140 4.47 -9.33 26.48
N ALA A 141 4.91 -8.40 25.65
CA ALA A 141 5.39 -7.09 26.04
C ALA A 141 4.20 -6.14 26.30
N PRO A 142 4.29 -5.23 27.29
CA PRO A 142 3.31 -4.17 27.46
C PRO A 142 3.23 -3.31 26.20
N GLU A 143 2.01 -3.00 25.73
CA GLU A 143 1.75 -2.15 24.56
C GLU A 143 2.60 -0.87 24.55
N LYS A 144 2.69 -0.18 25.70
CA LYS A 144 3.48 1.05 25.85
C LYS A 144 4.96 0.89 25.45
N GLU A 145 5.56 -0.28 25.65
CA GLU A 145 6.96 -0.54 25.32
C GLU A 145 7.12 -0.75 23.80
N ILE A 146 6.20 -1.48 23.18
CA ILE A 146 6.14 -1.68 21.72
C ILE A 146 5.95 -0.31 21.03
N LEU A 147 4.99 0.49 21.53
CA LEU A 147 4.72 1.82 21.01
C LEU A 147 5.89 2.79 21.22
N ALA A 148 6.68 2.64 22.29
CA ALA A 148 7.87 3.46 22.52
C ALA A 148 8.97 3.18 21.48
N VAL A 149 9.21 1.90 21.15
CA VAL A 149 10.14 1.49 20.08
C VAL A 149 9.65 2.01 18.73
N CYS A 150 8.37 1.77 18.41
CA CYS A 150 7.71 2.27 17.20
C CYS A 150 7.87 3.80 17.06
N LYS A 151 7.68 4.55 18.16
CA LYS A 151 7.84 6.01 18.17
C LYS A 151 9.28 6.46 17.96
N ALA A 152 10.25 5.80 18.58
CA ALA A 152 11.66 6.12 18.41
C ALA A 152 12.10 5.90 16.94
N LEU A 153 11.73 4.76 16.35
CA LEU A 153 12.03 4.45 14.94
C LEU A 153 11.33 5.42 13.98
N GLY A 154 10.04 5.69 14.21
CA GLY A 154 9.29 6.65 13.40
C GLY A 154 9.90 8.05 13.44
N GLY A 155 10.35 8.51 14.60
CA GLY A 155 11.01 9.81 14.78
C GLY A 155 12.39 9.94 14.16
N ALA A 156 13.09 8.83 13.92
CA ALA A 156 14.40 8.80 13.28
C ALA A 156 14.34 8.87 11.75
N ILE A 157 13.21 8.49 11.14
CA ILE A 157 13.02 8.56 9.70
C ILE A 157 12.64 10.00 9.33
N GLU A 158 13.37 10.60 8.39
CA GLU A 158 13.09 11.94 7.90
C GLU A 158 11.98 11.97 6.83
N GLY A 159 11.44 13.17 6.60
CA GLY A 159 10.42 13.42 5.60
C GLY A 159 9.00 13.20 6.12
N ARG A 160 8.05 13.91 5.49
CA ARG A 160 6.61 13.75 5.74
C ARG A 160 5.90 13.68 4.42
N HIS A 161 5.03 12.70 4.28
CA HIS A 161 4.24 12.49 3.08
C HIS A 161 2.78 12.35 3.45
N ARG A 162 1.91 12.69 2.49
CA ARG A 162 0.47 12.44 2.61
C ARG A 162 0.18 11.08 1.98
N PRO A 163 -0.82 10.33 2.44
CA PRO A 163 -1.28 9.11 1.76
C PRO A 163 -1.54 9.37 0.27
N PRO A 164 -1.42 8.37 -0.63
CA PRO A 164 -1.61 8.52 -2.06
C PRO A 164 -2.88 9.29 -2.44
N GLU A 165 -2.87 10.01 -3.56
CA GLU A 165 -4.02 10.82 -3.99
C GLU A 165 -5.32 10.01 -4.07
N LEU A 166 -5.25 8.78 -4.61
CA LEU A 166 -6.39 7.87 -4.72
C LEU A 166 -6.97 7.49 -3.36
N VAL A 167 -6.13 7.34 -2.33
CA VAL A 167 -6.57 7.08 -0.94
C VAL A 167 -7.29 8.28 -0.37
N ARG A 168 -6.72 9.48 -0.54
CA ARG A 168 -7.31 10.73 -0.02
C ARG A 168 -8.63 11.08 -0.69
N ALA A 169 -8.90 10.53 -1.88
CA ALA A 169 -10.17 10.72 -2.56
C ALA A 169 -11.36 10.06 -1.85
N PHE A 170 -11.13 9.08 -0.97
CA PHE A 170 -12.21 8.40 -0.24
C PHE A 170 -12.81 9.32 0.83
N PRO A 171 -14.14 9.60 0.78
CA PRO A 171 -14.79 10.42 1.81
C PRO A 171 -14.75 9.71 3.17
N ARG A 172 -14.36 10.44 4.23
CA ARG A 172 -14.14 9.89 5.57
C ARG A 172 -15.43 9.51 6.32
N LYS A 173 -16.55 10.15 6.00
CA LYS A 173 -17.82 9.88 6.68
C LYS A 173 -18.23 8.42 6.43
N LYS A 174 -18.43 7.65 7.52
CA LYS A 174 -18.77 6.21 7.51
C LYS A 174 -17.70 5.27 6.95
N LEU A 175 -16.52 5.77 6.61
CA LEU A 175 -15.41 4.95 6.13
C LEU A 175 -14.83 4.14 7.30
N ILE A 176 -14.71 2.82 7.13
CA ILE A 176 -13.91 1.98 8.02
C ILE A 176 -12.45 2.13 7.60
N TYR A 177 -11.84 3.24 8.00
CA TYR A 177 -10.54 3.67 7.48
C TYR A 177 -9.40 2.68 7.75
N HIS A 178 -9.45 1.97 8.86
CA HIS A 178 -8.45 0.95 9.25
C HIS A 178 -8.44 -0.24 8.28
N GLY A 179 -9.59 -0.57 7.70
CA GLY A 179 -9.73 -1.65 6.73
C GLY A 179 -9.40 -1.26 5.29
N LEU A 180 -9.00 -0.01 5.03
CA LEU A 180 -8.61 0.49 3.71
C LEU A 180 -7.21 0.00 3.35
N ILE A 181 -7.07 -0.56 2.15
CA ILE A 181 -5.80 -0.98 1.56
C ILE A 181 -5.55 -0.28 0.23
N TYR A 182 -4.30 0.11 -0.03
CA TYR A 182 -3.82 0.67 -1.30
C TYR A 182 -2.84 -0.30 -1.94
N PHE A 183 -3.03 -0.64 -3.20
CA PHE A 183 -2.25 -1.69 -3.86
C PHE A 183 -2.19 -1.50 -5.38
N HIS A 184 -1.23 -2.19 -5.99
CA HIS A 184 -1.04 -2.23 -7.45
C HIS A 184 -1.28 -3.61 -8.06
N ASN A 185 -1.01 -4.64 -7.26
CA ASN A 185 -1.03 -6.04 -7.66
C ASN A 185 -2.26 -6.74 -7.10
N ARG A 186 -2.64 -7.86 -7.72
CA ARG A 186 -3.82 -8.62 -7.36
C ARG A 186 -3.75 -9.21 -5.94
N HIS A 187 -2.57 -9.62 -5.49
CA HIS A 187 -2.43 -10.41 -4.27
C HIS A 187 -3.07 -9.75 -3.03
N PRO A 188 -2.86 -8.46 -2.71
CA PRO A 188 -3.59 -7.77 -1.64
C PRO A 188 -5.12 -7.79 -1.77
N LEU A 189 -5.66 -7.73 -2.99
CA LEU A 189 -7.11 -7.80 -3.20
C LEU A 189 -7.65 -9.19 -2.84
N ASP A 190 -6.95 -10.26 -3.23
CA ASP A 190 -7.40 -11.63 -2.96
C ASP A 190 -7.48 -11.94 -1.45
N GLN A 191 -6.72 -11.23 -0.61
CA GLN A 191 -6.80 -11.33 0.86
C GLN A 191 -8.07 -10.72 1.47
N VAL A 192 -8.68 -9.73 0.80
CA VAL A 192 -9.87 -9.02 1.31
C VAL A 192 -11.13 -9.33 0.51
N ARG A 193 -10.98 -9.71 -0.76
CA ARG A 193 -12.07 -10.04 -1.69
C ARG A 193 -11.54 -10.82 -2.90
N TYR A 194 -11.78 -12.13 -2.89
CA TYR A 194 -11.49 -13.00 -4.02
C TYR A 194 -12.52 -12.83 -5.15
N LEU A 195 -12.06 -12.56 -6.37
CA LEU A 195 -12.91 -12.35 -7.56
C LEU A 195 -12.82 -13.50 -8.59
N GLY A 196 -12.34 -14.68 -8.19
CA GLY A 196 -12.11 -15.82 -9.09
C GLY A 196 -10.65 -15.93 -9.52
N ILE A 197 -10.35 -16.80 -10.49
CA ILE A 197 -8.97 -17.06 -10.96
C ILE A 197 -8.54 -16.04 -12.02
N GLU A 198 -9.48 -15.53 -12.82
CA GLU A 198 -9.18 -14.61 -13.92
C GLU A 198 -8.85 -13.21 -13.41
N ASN A 199 -7.91 -12.51 -14.04
CA ASN A 199 -7.55 -11.13 -13.71
C ASN A 199 -8.53 -10.14 -14.39
N VAL A 200 -9.80 -10.21 -14.01
CA VAL A 200 -10.89 -9.44 -14.63
C VAL A 200 -10.74 -7.93 -14.45
N LEU A 201 -9.99 -7.50 -13.42
CA LEU A 201 -9.72 -6.09 -13.13
C LEU A 201 -8.40 -5.59 -13.71
N LEU A 202 -7.64 -6.43 -14.43
CA LEU A 202 -6.36 -6.05 -15.05
C LEU A 202 -5.35 -5.43 -14.06
N LEU A 203 -5.32 -5.93 -12.82
CA LEU A 203 -4.33 -5.55 -11.80
C LEU A 203 -2.95 -6.14 -12.14
N GLY A 204 -1.89 -5.63 -11.49
CA GLY A 204 -0.57 -6.24 -11.61
C GLY A 204 -0.55 -7.68 -11.11
N THR A 205 0.14 -8.58 -11.80
CA THR A 205 0.26 -10.01 -11.40
C THR A 205 1.71 -10.46 -11.22
N ASP A 206 2.66 -9.71 -11.76
CA ASP A 206 4.08 -9.99 -11.67
C ASP A 206 4.71 -9.01 -10.67
N VAL A 207 5.00 -9.49 -9.46
CA VAL A 207 5.60 -8.67 -8.39
C VAL A 207 7.04 -8.25 -8.70
N SER A 208 7.67 -8.82 -9.73
CA SER A 208 9.00 -8.38 -10.20
C SER A 208 8.93 -7.17 -11.14
N LYS A 209 7.72 -6.74 -11.55
CA LYS A 209 7.51 -5.63 -12.48
C LYS A 209 6.58 -4.58 -11.85
N PRO A 210 7.01 -3.30 -11.77
CA PRO A 210 6.15 -2.24 -11.28
C PRO A 210 4.85 -2.15 -12.10
N SER A 211 3.71 -2.26 -11.42
CA SER A 211 2.40 -2.01 -12.01
C SER A 211 2.08 -0.52 -11.93
N ARG A 212 1.62 0.06 -13.03
CA ARG A 212 1.13 1.45 -13.09
C ARG A 212 -0.36 1.57 -12.80
N VAL A 213 -1.00 0.47 -12.38
CA VAL A 213 -2.38 0.46 -11.93
C VAL A 213 -2.37 0.75 -10.44
N GLU A 214 -3.18 1.68 -9.99
CA GLU A 214 -3.36 2.01 -8.58
C GLU A 214 -4.77 1.62 -8.16
N ALA A 215 -4.91 0.97 -7.02
CA ALA A 215 -6.20 0.55 -6.51
C ALA A 215 -6.32 0.85 -5.01
N VAL A 216 -7.53 1.19 -4.59
CA VAL A 216 -7.91 1.34 -3.18
C VAL A 216 -9.18 0.55 -2.94
N TYR A 217 -9.10 -0.38 -2.00
CA TYR A 217 -10.26 -1.10 -1.47
C TYR A 217 -10.59 -0.55 -0.08
N ALA A 218 -11.87 -0.26 0.17
CA ALA A 218 -12.32 0.15 1.49
C ALA A 218 -13.76 -0.28 1.77
N ASP A 219 -14.09 -0.42 3.04
CA ASP A 219 -15.44 -0.71 3.51
C ASP A 219 -16.10 0.53 4.13
N TYR A 220 -17.39 0.72 3.87
CA TYR A 220 -18.22 1.76 4.48
C TYR A 220 -19.30 1.14 5.35
N GLU A 221 -19.56 1.72 6.52
CA GLU A 221 -20.66 1.30 7.39
C GLU A 221 -21.96 2.04 7.00
N LEU A 222 -22.86 1.36 6.28
CA LEU A 222 -24.16 1.89 5.84
C LEU A 222 -25.32 1.31 6.68
N PRO A 223 -26.54 1.88 6.64
CA PRO A 223 -27.66 1.42 7.45
C PRO A 223 -28.01 -0.07 7.29
N LYS A 224 -27.88 -0.65 6.09
CA LYS A 224 -28.08 -2.09 5.85
C LYS A 224 -26.79 -2.92 5.90
N GLY A 225 -25.74 -2.40 6.53
CA GLY A 225 -24.48 -3.08 6.76
C GLY A 225 -23.31 -2.55 5.93
N ARG A 226 -22.24 -3.34 5.88
CA ARG A 226 -20.99 -2.95 5.23
C ARG A 226 -21.10 -2.92 3.71
N GLN A 227 -20.59 -1.85 3.12
CA GLN A 227 -20.50 -1.65 1.68
C GLN A 227 -19.04 -1.57 1.26
N ALA A 228 -18.58 -2.58 0.52
CA ALA A 228 -17.26 -2.60 -0.07
C ALA A 228 -17.20 -1.70 -1.31
N VAL A 229 -16.17 -0.87 -1.41
CA VAL A 229 -15.90 0.02 -2.54
C VAL A 229 -14.45 -0.15 -2.98
N LEU A 230 -14.25 -0.41 -4.27
CA LEU A 230 -12.94 -0.51 -4.92
C LEU A 230 -12.83 0.58 -5.97
N ALA A 231 -11.85 1.47 -5.86
CA ALA A 231 -11.49 2.43 -6.90
C ALA A 231 -10.17 2.02 -7.54
N ILE A 232 -10.10 2.06 -8.87
CA ILE A 232 -8.93 1.66 -9.66
C ILE A 232 -8.63 2.74 -10.68
N ARG A 233 -7.40 3.26 -10.65
CA ARG A 233 -6.85 4.19 -11.63
C ARG A 233 -5.89 3.46 -12.56
N TYR A 234 -6.24 3.43 -13.84
CA TYR A 234 -5.46 2.77 -14.88
C TYR A 234 -4.52 3.75 -15.61
N PRO A 235 -3.48 3.24 -16.28
CA PRO A 235 -2.64 4.06 -17.15
C PRO A 235 -3.43 4.70 -18.31
N THR A 236 -4.42 3.99 -18.85
CA THR A 236 -5.17 4.39 -20.04
C THR A 236 -6.69 4.23 -19.86
N VAL A 237 -7.46 5.03 -20.61
CA VAL A 237 -8.93 4.95 -20.63
C VAL A 237 -9.40 3.58 -21.14
N GLN A 238 -8.67 3.03 -22.11
CA GLN A 238 -8.97 1.73 -22.72
C GLN A 238 -8.86 0.59 -21.70
N GLN A 239 -7.87 0.64 -20.80
CA GLN A 239 -7.75 -0.35 -19.73
C GLN A 239 -8.90 -0.28 -18.72
N ALA A 240 -9.33 0.93 -18.34
CA ALA A 240 -10.46 1.12 -17.43
C ALA A 240 -11.77 0.57 -18.03
N ALA A 241 -12.03 0.87 -19.30
CA ALA A 241 -13.17 0.34 -20.03
C ALA A 241 -13.12 -1.20 -20.14
N LYS A 242 -11.96 -1.75 -20.55
CA LYS A 242 -11.76 -3.19 -20.69
C LYS A 242 -11.94 -3.94 -19.36
N ALA A 243 -11.45 -3.39 -18.26
CA ALA A 243 -11.62 -4.00 -16.93
C ALA A 243 -13.10 -4.05 -16.52
N LEU A 244 -13.88 -3.00 -16.80
CA LEU A 244 -15.31 -3.03 -16.55
C LEU A 244 -16.03 -4.07 -17.41
N ASP A 245 -15.67 -4.18 -18.69
CA ASP A 245 -16.29 -5.16 -19.59
C ASP A 245 -15.96 -6.61 -19.20
N LEU A 246 -14.71 -6.89 -18.79
CA LEU A 246 -14.29 -8.20 -18.26
C LEU A 246 -14.98 -8.52 -16.93
N TYR A 247 -15.06 -7.54 -16.01
CA TYR A 247 -15.74 -7.74 -14.74
C TYR A 247 -17.23 -8.01 -14.94
N ASP A 248 -17.92 -7.22 -15.78
CA ASP A 248 -19.32 -7.43 -16.16
C ASP A 248 -19.54 -8.84 -16.74
N ALA A 249 -18.72 -9.25 -17.72
CA ALA A 249 -18.78 -10.59 -18.29
C ALA A 249 -18.59 -11.70 -17.22
N SER A 250 -17.76 -11.46 -16.21
CA SER A 250 -17.49 -12.44 -15.15
C SER A 250 -18.64 -12.60 -14.14
N VAL A 251 -19.45 -11.57 -13.93
CA VAL A 251 -20.54 -11.59 -12.95
C VAL A 251 -21.91 -11.83 -13.58
N ARG A 252 -22.11 -11.45 -14.85
CA ARG A 252 -23.42 -11.42 -15.50
C ARG A 252 -24.05 -12.81 -15.58
N GLU A 253 -25.19 -13.00 -14.90
CA GLU A 253 -25.96 -14.25 -14.95
C GLU A 253 -27.04 -14.26 -16.06
N LYS A 254 -27.63 -13.09 -16.38
CA LYS A 254 -28.62 -12.93 -17.47
C LYS A 254 -28.35 -11.66 -18.25
N LEU A 255 -28.75 -11.63 -19.53
CA LEU A 255 -28.82 -10.41 -20.35
C LEU A 255 -29.93 -9.48 -19.83
N ALA A 256 -29.82 -8.99 -18.61
CA ALA A 256 -30.68 -7.92 -18.12
C ALA A 256 -30.18 -6.61 -18.74
N GLN A 257 -31.08 -5.89 -19.42
CA GLN A 257 -30.80 -4.52 -19.84
C GLN A 257 -30.51 -3.67 -18.60
N THR A 258 -29.35 -3.02 -18.59
CA THR A 258 -29.02 -2.04 -17.57
C THR A 258 -29.65 -0.71 -17.98
N ASP A 259 -30.55 -0.16 -17.17
CA ASP A 259 -31.14 1.17 -17.42
C ASP A 259 -30.11 2.31 -17.30
N ASP A 260 -28.97 2.06 -16.64
CA ASP A 260 -27.92 3.06 -16.45
C ASP A 260 -27.08 3.25 -17.73
N ARG A 261 -26.88 4.51 -18.11
CA ARG A 261 -25.97 4.94 -19.17
C ARG A 261 -24.62 5.36 -18.57
N PRO A 262 -23.53 5.35 -19.37
CA PRO A 262 -22.24 5.89 -18.94
C PRO A 262 -22.39 7.27 -18.26
N PRO A 263 -21.65 7.53 -17.17
CA PRO A 263 -20.56 6.71 -16.63
C PRO A 263 -21.00 5.54 -15.73
N TRP A 264 -22.31 5.33 -15.52
CA TRP A 264 -22.83 4.32 -14.60
C TRP A 264 -23.20 3.01 -15.29
N ARG A 265 -23.01 1.90 -14.59
CA ARG A 265 -23.61 0.60 -14.92
C ARG A 265 -23.99 -0.12 -13.62
N THR A 266 -25.17 -0.72 -13.59
CA THR A 266 -25.57 -1.65 -12.51
C THR A 266 -25.41 -3.07 -13.02
N LEU A 267 -24.51 -3.84 -12.41
CA LEU A 267 -24.20 -5.20 -12.81
C LEU A 267 -24.89 -6.19 -11.86
N THR A 268 -25.77 -7.03 -12.40
CA THR A 268 -26.49 -8.03 -11.60
C THR A 268 -25.80 -9.38 -11.72
N GLY A 269 -25.23 -9.82 -10.61
CA GLY A 269 -24.61 -11.13 -10.47
C GLY A 269 -25.57 -12.20 -10.00
N LYS A 270 -25.01 -13.37 -9.70
CA LYS A 270 -25.73 -14.53 -9.14
C LYS A 270 -26.51 -14.14 -7.88
N GLU A 271 -27.64 -14.80 -7.65
CA GLU A 271 -28.52 -14.57 -6.49
C GLU A 271 -29.09 -13.14 -6.41
N GLY A 272 -29.00 -12.37 -7.50
CA GLY A 272 -29.51 -10.99 -7.57
C GLY A 272 -28.60 -9.95 -6.90
N ARG A 273 -27.36 -10.29 -6.54
CA ARG A 273 -26.40 -9.32 -5.98
C ARG A 273 -26.05 -8.27 -7.01
N GLN A 274 -26.09 -6.99 -6.63
CA GLN A 274 -25.83 -5.88 -7.54
C GLN A 274 -24.48 -5.24 -7.26
N THR A 275 -23.65 -5.07 -8.28
CA THR A 275 -22.48 -4.19 -8.23
C THR A 275 -22.81 -2.88 -8.92
N ILE A 276 -22.59 -1.75 -8.25
CA ILE A 276 -22.69 -0.43 -8.87
C ILE A 276 -21.32 -0.04 -9.40
N ALA A 277 -21.20 0.06 -10.72
CA ALA A 277 -19.98 0.45 -11.39
C ALA A 277 -20.09 1.90 -11.90
N PHE A 278 -19.00 2.64 -11.73
CA PHE A 278 -18.79 3.96 -12.30
C PHE A 278 -17.47 3.96 -13.05
N GLN A 279 -17.50 4.24 -14.35
CA GLN A 279 -16.30 4.36 -15.18
C GLN A 279 -16.28 5.70 -15.89
N LYS A 280 -15.23 6.47 -15.62
CA LYS A 280 -14.97 7.76 -16.27
C LYS A 280 -13.47 7.90 -16.51
N ASP A 281 -13.10 8.22 -17.74
CA ASP A 281 -11.70 8.32 -18.16
C ASP A 281 -10.88 7.09 -17.72
N ARG A 282 -9.82 7.29 -16.96
CA ARG A 282 -8.91 6.24 -16.46
C ARG A 282 -9.37 5.61 -15.14
N LEU A 283 -10.50 6.04 -14.60
CA LEU A 283 -11.00 5.63 -13.29
C LEU A 283 -12.16 4.64 -13.45
N LEU A 284 -12.07 3.53 -12.71
CA LEU A 284 -13.16 2.58 -12.47
C LEU A 284 -13.43 2.52 -10.97
N ILE A 285 -14.68 2.65 -10.56
CA ILE A 285 -15.12 2.45 -9.18
C ILE A 285 -16.20 1.38 -9.16
N LEU A 286 -16.05 0.38 -8.29
CA LEU A 286 -16.99 -0.71 -8.09
C LEU A 286 -17.47 -0.70 -6.63
N ALA A 287 -18.77 -0.63 -6.42
CA ALA A 287 -19.41 -0.87 -5.13
C ALA A 287 -20.08 -2.25 -5.15
N PHE A 288 -19.44 -3.22 -4.50
CA PHE A 288 -19.83 -4.64 -4.57
C PHE A 288 -21.07 -4.95 -3.75
N ASP A 289 -21.85 -5.94 -4.20
CA ASP A 289 -22.94 -6.57 -3.43
C ASP A 289 -23.90 -5.56 -2.74
N SER A 290 -24.19 -4.44 -3.41
CA SER A 290 -24.89 -3.31 -2.82
C SER A 290 -26.36 -3.65 -2.55
N SER A 291 -26.73 -3.73 -1.28
CA SER A 291 -28.12 -3.84 -0.81
C SER A 291 -28.82 -2.47 -0.76
N GLU A 292 -28.08 -1.38 -0.97
CA GLU A 292 -28.57 0.01 -1.03
C GLU A 292 -27.90 0.83 -2.16
N PRO A 293 -28.13 0.50 -3.44
CA PRO A 293 -27.51 1.19 -4.59
C PRO A 293 -27.61 2.71 -4.58
N ARG A 294 -28.74 3.27 -4.10
CA ARG A 294 -28.95 4.72 -4.00
C ARG A 294 -28.08 5.37 -2.92
N ALA A 295 -27.77 4.64 -1.85
CA ALA A 295 -26.97 5.16 -0.73
C ALA A 295 -25.46 5.17 -1.04
N VAL A 296 -24.99 4.28 -1.92
CA VAL A 296 -23.57 4.22 -2.29
C VAL A 296 -23.18 5.17 -3.42
N ARG A 297 -24.10 5.54 -4.32
CA ARG A 297 -23.82 6.48 -5.43
C ARG A 297 -23.15 7.79 -4.97
N PRO A 298 -23.62 8.49 -3.91
CA PRO A 298 -22.96 9.70 -3.43
C PRO A 298 -21.51 9.48 -2.97
N ILE A 299 -21.17 8.30 -2.44
CA ILE A 299 -19.79 7.94 -2.07
C ILE A 299 -18.93 7.85 -3.33
N VAL A 300 -19.41 7.11 -4.33
CA VAL A 300 -18.73 6.92 -5.62
C VAL A 300 -18.54 8.25 -6.37
N GLU A 301 -19.57 9.09 -6.41
CA GLU A 301 -19.51 10.43 -7.00
C GLU A 301 -18.49 11.32 -6.29
N GLN A 302 -18.44 11.27 -4.96
CA GLN A 302 -17.50 12.07 -4.18
C GLN A 302 -16.05 11.60 -4.42
N ILE A 303 -15.80 10.30 -4.52
CA ILE A 303 -14.48 9.76 -4.90
C ILE A 303 -14.06 10.29 -6.27
N ALA A 304 -14.93 10.15 -7.28
CA ALA A 304 -14.65 10.63 -8.63
C ALA A 304 -14.38 12.13 -8.66
N LYS A 305 -15.23 12.93 -7.98
CA LYS A 305 -15.08 14.38 -7.88
C LYS A 305 -13.78 14.80 -7.20
N ASN A 306 -13.34 14.07 -6.18
CA ASN A 306 -12.08 14.37 -5.47
C ASN A 306 -10.83 14.11 -6.33
N LEU A 307 -10.96 13.37 -7.43
CA LEU A 307 -9.90 13.07 -8.39
C LEU A 307 -9.98 13.93 -9.66
N GLU A 308 -11.01 14.76 -9.80
CA GLU A 308 -11.09 15.71 -10.92
C GLU A 308 -10.06 16.82 -10.72
N PRO A 309 -9.33 17.21 -11.77
CA PRO A 309 -8.43 18.35 -11.68
C PRO A 309 -9.22 19.61 -11.28
N PRO A 310 -8.65 20.51 -10.47
CA PRO A 310 -9.32 21.73 -10.07
C PRO A 310 -9.74 22.52 -11.31
N LYS A 311 -11.00 22.98 -11.35
CA LYS A 311 -11.49 23.83 -12.44
C LYS A 311 -10.59 25.06 -12.51
N LYS A 312 -9.98 25.32 -13.67
CA LYS A 312 -9.23 26.56 -13.90
C LYS A 312 -10.12 27.73 -13.50
N PRO A 313 -9.60 28.74 -12.76
CA PRO A 313 -10.38 29.94 -12.47
C PRO A 313 -10.86 30.51 -13.81
N LYS A 314 -12.13 30.88 -13.88
CA LYS A 314 -12.62 31.68 -15.00
C LYS A 314 -11.81 32.97 -14.94
N ASN A 315 -10.98 33.22 -15.95
CA ASN A 315 -10.42 34.54 -16.15
C ASN A 315 -11.63 35.48 -16.34
N GLU A 316 -11.81 36.40 -15.39
CA GLU A 316 -12.73 37.53 -15.50
C GLU A 316 -12.22 38.53 -16.56
#